data_AF-K1VQY5-F1
#
_entry.id   AF-K1VQY5-F1
#
_cell.length_a   1.000
_cell.length_b   1.000
_cell.length_c   1.000
_cell.angle_alpha   90.00
_cell.angle_beta   90.00
_cell.angle_gamma   90.00
#
_symmetry.space_group_name_H-M   'P 1'
#
loop_
_entity.id
_entity.type
_entity.pdbx_description
1 polymer ?
#
loop_
_entity_poly.entity_id
_entity_poly.type
_entity_poly.pdbx_seq_one_letter_code
_entity_poly.pdbx_strand_id
1 'polypeptide(L)'
;MVNSVGNGKNIWVAASDGDLERVKELIAAGESPNAFDANSYSPMHAAASYAHLPLLEYLVSVGGDVNLADEDGDTPLYVVESLPAAEWLVEHGTNASHKNNEGKTAAETLHEDSPEVAEYLRSITGEAAPAPAEGEGMEGVEEGGEAPEGVSNQAVDAYASQQTNDLLARTKEIMEQAERDGTNPDDRIREVVEQAVRDGFQFGAANNESSGSGAQAEDAAAADSGKRARAE
;
A
#
# COMPACT_ATOMS: atom_id res chain seq x y z
N MET A 1 -30.12 -4.31 -32.45
CA MET A 1 -30.37 -4.38 -30.99
C MET A 1 -31.01 -5.72 -30.69
N VAL A 2 -30.19 -6.73 -30.37
CA VAL A 2 -30.70 -7.94 -29.72
C VAL A 2 -30.56 -7.71 -28.23
N ASN A 3 -31.70 -7.50 -27.57
CA ASN A 3 -31.80 -7.55 -26.12
C ASN A 3 -31.48 -8.98 -25.67
N SER A 4 -30.41 -9.17 -24.91
CA SER A 4 -30.23 -10.37 -24.11
C SER A 4 -30.44 -10.00 -22.64
N VAL A 5 -31.68 -9.69 -22.29
CA VAL A 5 -32.12 -9.72 -20.89
C VAL A 5 -32.60 -11.14 -20.65
N GLY A 6 -31.71 -11.99 -20.19
CA GLY A 6 -32.05 -13.37 -19.88
C GLY A 6 -30.97 -14.02 -19.06
N ASN A 7 -30.95 -13.75 -17.75
CA ASN A 7 -30.61 -14.71 -16.67
C ASN A 7 -29.40 -15.67 -16.85
N GLY A 8 -28.46 -15.38 -17.75
CA GLY A 8 -27.36 -16.23 -18.12
C GLY A 8 -26.10 -15.74 -17.42
N LYS A 9 -25.47 -16.63 -16.65
CA LYS A 9 -24.13 -16.44 -16.09
C LYS A 9 -23.24 -15.81 -17.17
N ASN A 10 -22.67 -14.63 -16.88
CA ASN A 10 -21.69 -14.00 -17.77
C ASN A 10 -20.44 -14.89 -17.86
N ILE A 11 -19.57 -14.64 -18.83
CA ILE A 11 -18.35 -15.45 -19.03
C ILE A 11 -17.46 -15.49 -17.79
N TRP A 12 -17.45 -14.44 -16.98
CA TRP A 12 -16.74 -14.41 -15.69
C TRP A 12 -17.31 -15.42 -14.68
N VAL A 13 -18.62 -15.45 -14.45
CA VAL A 13 -19.25 -16.41 -13.53
C VAL A 13 -19.04 -17.85 -14.03
N ALA A 14 -19.13 -18.06 -15.34
CA ALA A 14 -18.81 -19.37 -15.91
C ALA A 14 -17.34 -19.76 -15.67
N ALA A 15 -16.42 -18.79 -15.77
CA ALA A 15 -15.02 -19.00 -15.51
C ALA A 15 -14.69 -19.25 -14.04
N SER A 16 -15.33 -18.52 -13.10
CA SER A 16 -15.17 -18.75 -11.66
C SER A 16 -15.65 -20.14 -11.25
N ASP A 17 -16.76 -20.59 -11.85
CA ASP A 17 -17.32 -21.93 -11.63
C ASP A 17 -16.46 -23.05 -12.28
N GLY A 18 -15.49 -22.70 -13.12
CA GLY A 18 -14.71 -23.67 -13.91
C GLY A 18 -15.53 -24.35 -15.02
N ASP A 19 -16.66 -23.76 -15.42
CA ASP A 19 -17.58 -24.29 -16.42
C ASP A 19 -17.03 -24.06 -17.84
N LEU A 20 -16.05 -24.89 -18.22
CA LEU A 20 -15.38 -24.83 -19.51
C LEU A 20 -16.34 -24.91 -20.70
N GLU A 21 -17.36 -25.75 -20.62
CA GLU A 21 -18.32 -25.92 -21.72
C GLU A 21 -19.16 -24.65 -21.87
N ARG A 22 -19.58 -24.03 -20.77
CA ARG A 22 -20.29 -22.75 -20.84
C ARG A 22 -19.41 -21.63 -21.38
N VAL A 23 -18.15 -21.56 -20.97
CA VAL A 23 -17.20 -20.55 -21.49
C VAL A 23 -17.00 -20.73 -23.01
N LYS A 24 -16.86 -21.98 -23.49
CA LYS A 24 -16.80 -22.29 -24.93
C LYS A 24 -18.05 -21.83 -25.69
N GLU A 25 -19.24 -22.08 -25.15
CA GLU A 25 -20.50 -21.64 -25.75
C GLU A 25 -20.58 -20.12 -25.86
N LEU A 26 -20.16 -19.40 -24.82
CA LEU A 26 -20.20 -17.94 -24.77
C LEU A 26 -19.22 -17.31 -25.78
N ILE A 27 -17.99 -17.83 -25.86
CA ILE A 27 -17.01 -17.38 -26.86
C ILE A 27 -17.50 -17.72 -28.28
N ALA A 28 -18.08 -18.90 -28.49
CA ALA A 28 -18.67 -19.26 -29.79
C ALA A 28 -19.88 -18.38 -30.16
N ALA A 29 -20.60 -17.84 -29.17
CA ALA A 29 -21.67 -16.86 -29.36
C ALA A 29 -21.16 -15.43 -29.64
N GLY A 30 -19.84 -15.21 -29.58
CA GLY A 30 -19.18 -13.95 -29.91
C GLY A 30 -18.72 -13.13 -28.71
N GLU A 31 -18.76 -13.68 -27.48
CA GLU A 31 -18.11 -13.02 -26.34
C GLU A 31 -16.59 -13.05 -26.49
N SER A 32 -15.93 -11.99 -26.02
CA SER A 32 -14.47 -11.90 -26.02
C SER A 32 -13.90 -12.74 -24.87
N PRO A 33 -12.82 -13.52 -25.08
CA PRO A 33 -12.09 -14.16 -23.97
C PRO A 33 -11.44 -13.13 -23.02
N ASN A 34 -11.31 -11.87 -23.48
CA ASN A 34 -10.79 -10.73 -22.73
C ASN A 34 -11.91 -9.78 -22.26
N ALA A 35 -13.16 -10.25 -22.20
CA ALA A 35 -14.26 -9.43 -21.71
C ALA A 35 -14.09 -9.11 -20.23
N PHE A 36 -14.33 -7.86 -19.84
CA PHE A 36 -14.35 -7.46 -18.44
C PHE A 36 -15.75 -7.55 -17.83
N ASP A 37 -15.84 -7.89 -16.55
CA ASP A 37 -17.05 -7.76 -15.76
C ASP A 37 -17.25 -6.31 -15.25
N ALA A 38 -18.19 -6.09 -14.34
CA ALA A 38 -18.47 -4.76 -13.80
C ALA A 38 -17.40 -4.23 -12.84
N ASN A 39 -16.49 -5.10 -12.38
CA ASN A 39 -15.37 -4.79 -11.50
C ASN A 39 -14.03 -4.96 -12.26
N SER A 40 -14.07 -4.92 -13.58
CA SER A 40 -12.90 -5.03 -14.44
C SER A 40 -12.12 -6.34 -14.36
N TYR A 41 -12.74 -7.42 -13.88
CA TYR A 41 -12.15 -8.76 -13.93
C TYR A 41 -12.40 -9.45 -15.26
N SER A 42 -11.36 -10.08 -15.80
CA SER A 42 -11.46 -10.93 -16.99
C SER A 42 -11.73 -12.40 -16.64
N PRO A 43 -12.22 -13.24 -17.59
CA PRO A 43 -12.28 -14.68 -17.42
C PRO A 43 -10.95 -15.31 -16.98
N MET A 44 -9.83 -14.74 -17.41
CA MET A 44 -8.50 -15.20 -17.04
C MET A 44 -8.23 -14.98 -15.54
N HIS A 45 -8.64 -13.84 -14.96
CA HIS A 45 -8.54 -13.60 -13.52
C HIS A 45 -9.32 -14.64 -12.72
N ALA A 46 -10.58 -14.89 -13.12
CA ALA A 46 -11.42 -15.88 -12.44
C ALA A 46 -10.82 -17.30 -12.54
N ALA A 47 -10.38 -17.71 -13.73
CA ALA A 47 -9.78 -19.02 -13.93
C ALA A 47 -8.44 -19.18 -13.19
N ALA A 48 -7.65 -18.11 -13.08
CA ALA A 48 -6.39 -18.09 -12.36
C ALA A 48 -6.59 -18.20 -10.85
N SER A 49 -7.52 -17.43 -10.29
CA SER A 49 -7.83 -17.43 -8.85
C SER A 49 -8.26 -18.80 -8.35
N TYR A 50 -9.14 -19.47 -9.08
CA TYR A 50 -9.63 -20.81 -8.72
C TYR A 50 -8.82 -21.97 -9.31
N ALA A 51 -7.67 -21.69 -9.93
CA ALA A 51 -6.77 -22.69 -10.51
C ALA A 51 -7.40 -23.63 -11.55
N HIS A 52 -8.31 -23.11 -12.37
CA HIS A 52 -8.97 -23.86 -13.45
C HIS A 52 -8.04 -23.99 -14.67
N LEU A 53 -6.96 -24.78 -14.55
CA LEU A 53 -5.94 -24.92 -15.61
C LEU A 53 -6.49 -25.28 -17.00
N PRO A 54 -7.46 -26.22 -17.15
CA PRO A 54 -8.03 -26.53 -18.46
C PRO A 54 -8.77 -25.34 -19.09
N LEU A 55 -9.29 -24.44 -18.26
CA LEU A 55 -9.95 -23.23 -18.70
C LEU A 55 -8.94 -22.15 -19.10
N LEU A 56 -7.86 -21.99 -18.34
CA LEU A 56 -6.75 -21.10 -18.70
C LEU A 56 -6.15 -21.47 -20.06
N GLU A 57 -5.89 -22.77 -20.28
CA GLU A 57 -5.42 -23.31 -21.56
C GLU A 57 -6.38 -22.95 -22.71
N TYR A 58 -7.68 -23.15 -22.49
CA TYR A 58 -8.68 -22.82 -23.48
C TYR A 58 -8.72 -21.31 -23.78
N LEU A 59 -8.73 -20.46 -22.76
CA LEU A 59 -8.75 -19.00 -22.91
C LEU A 59 -7.56 -18.51 -23.73
N VAL A 60 -6.34 -18.98 -23.44
CA VAL A 60 -5.15 -18.64 -24.25
C VAL A 60 -5.28 -19.15 -25.68
N SER A 61 -5.80 -20.35 -25.89
CA SER A 61 -5.98 -20.92 -27.24
C SER A 61 -6.91 -20.11 -28.15
N VAL A 62 -7.83 -19.34 -27.57
CA VAL A 62 -8.76 -18.46 -28.29
C VAL A 62 -8.33 -16.99 -28.30
N GLY A 63 -7.11 -16.68 -27.87
CA GLY A 63 -6.57 -15.31 -27.87
C GLY A 63 -6.81 -14.52 -26.58
N GLY A 64 -7.03 -15.22 -25.47
CA GLY A 64 -7.01 -14.64 -24.14
C GLY A 64 -5.61 -14.09 -23.80
N ASP A 65 -5.56 -12.93 -23.18
CA ASP A 65 -4.31 -12.27 -22.79
C ASP A 65 -3.98 -12.53 -21.31
N VAL A 66 -2.86 -13.21 -21.07
CA VAL A 66 -2.37 -13.58 -19.72
C VAL A 66 -1.77 -12.40 -18.95
N ASN A 67 -1.56 -11.26 -19.63
CA ASN A 67 -1.08 -10.01 -19.05
C ASN A 67 -2.17 -8.92 -19.04
N LEU A 68 -3.43 -9.29 -19.27
CA LEU A 68 -4.54 -8.34 -19.30
C LEU A 68 -4.75 -7.78 -17.89
N ALA A 69 -4.38 -6.52 -17.69
CA ALA A 69 -4.57 -5.84 -16.43
C ALA A 69 -6.02 -5.35 -16.25
N ASP A 70 -6.54 -5.42 -15.03
CA ASP A 70 -7.80 -4.81 -14.61
C ASP A 70 -7.66 -3.29 -14.34
N GLU A 71 -8.66 -2.69 -13.69
CA GLU A 71 -8.66 -1.26 -13.34
C GLU A 71 -7.59 -0.87 -12.31
N ASP A 72 -7.19 -1.80 -11.44
CA ASP A 72 -6.15 -1.60 -10.43
C ASP A 72 -4.75 -1.91 -11.00
N GLY A 73 -4.67 -2.33 -12.26
CA GLY A 73 -3.42 -2.70 -12.90
C GLY A 73 -2.99 -4.13 -12.54
N ASP A 74 -3.85 -4.90 -11.88
CA ASP A 74 -3.61 -6.27 -11.50
C ASP A 74 -3.82 -7.16 -12.72
N THR A 75 -2.84 -8.03 -12.99
CA THR A 75 -2.95 -9.05 -14.04
C THR A 75 -3.48 -10.35 -13.43
N PRO A 76 -3.86 -11.37 -14.22
CA PRO A 76 -4.32 -12.65 -13.69
C PRO A 76 -3.37 -13.31 -12.68
N LEU A 77 -2.08 -12.95 -12.70
CA LEU A 77 -1.10 -13.42 -11.71
C LEU A 77 -1.32 -12.85 -10.30
N TYR A 78 -1.98 -11.71 -10.14
CA TYR A 78 -2.17 -11.07 -8.83
C TYR A 78 -3.24 -11.77 -7.97
N VAL A 79 -4.10 -12.57 -8.60
CA VAL A 79 -5.24 -13.20 -7.94
C VAL A 79 -5.09 -14.70 -7.75
N VAL A 80 -3.94 -15.30 -8.12
CA VAL A 80 -3.73 -16.75 -7.99
C VAL A 80 -3.63 -17.16 -6.52
N GLU A 81 -4.35 -18.23 -6.15
CA GLU A 81 -4.28 -18.81 -4.81
C GLU A 81 -3.48 -20.12 -4.77
N SER A 82 -2.93 -20.55 -5.91
CA SER A 82 -2.25 -21.86 -6.00
C SER A 82 -0.98 -21.82 -6.84
N LEU A 83 0.02 -22.58 -6.39
CA LEU A 83 1.28 -22.76 -7.11
C LEU A 83 1.10 -23.28 -8.55
N PRO A 84 0.25 -24.30 -8.82
CA PRO A 84 0.07 -24.79 -10.18
C PRO A 84 -0.47 -23.73 -11.15
N ALA A 85 -1.36 -22.84 -10.69
CA ALA A 85 -1.86 -21.75 -11.51
C ALA A 85 -0.78 -20.70 -11.78
N ALA A 86 0.03 -20.36 -10.76
CA ALA A 86 1.14 -19.44 -10.90
C ALA A 86 2.22 -19.98 -11.86
N GLU A 87 2.62 -21.24 -11.70
CA GLU A 87 3.57 -21.93 -12.61
C GLU A 87 3.04 -21.92 -14.04
N TRP A 88 1.77 -22.27 -14.23
CA TRP A 88 1.15 -22.28 -15.55
C TRP A 88 1.17 -20.89 -16.19
N LEU A 89 0.80 -19.82 -15.48
CA LEU A 89 0.81 -18.45 -16.02
C LEU A 89 2.23 -18.00 -16.41
N VAL A 90 3.22 -18.30 -15.57
CA VAL A 90 4.63 -17.98 -15.83
C VAL A 90 5.14 -18.72 -17.07
N GLU A 91 4.80 -20.00 -17.24
CA GLU A 91 5.13 -20.77 -18.43
C GLU A 91 4.50 -20.21 -19.71
N HIS A 92 3.34 -19.53 -19.59
CA HIS A 92 2.59 -18.97 -20.71
C HIS A 92 2.91 -17.48 -20.98
N GLY A 93 3.98 -16.96 -20.39
CA GLY A 93 4.52 -15.64 -20.74
C GLY A 93 3.91 -14.47 -19.97
N THR A 94 3.37 -14.73 -18.78
CA THR A 94 3.04 -13.67 -17.82
C THR A 94 4.29 -12.91 -17.38
N ASN A 95 4.17 -11.59 -17.24
CA ASN A 95 5.20 -10.73 -16.67
C ASN A 95 5.14 -10.74 -15.14
N ALA A 96 5.90 -11.64 -14.50
CA ALA A 96 5.95 -11.76 -13.04
C ALA A 96 6.52 -10.52 -12.32
N SER A 97 7.22 -9.63 -13.04
CA SER A 97 7.76 -8.37 -12.51
C SER A 97 6.88 -7.16 -12.84
N HIS A 98 5.68 -7.38 -13.39
CA HIS A 98 4.70 -6.31 -13.56
C HIS A 98 4.39 -5.66 -12.22
N LYS A 99 4.07 -4.36 -12.27
CA LYS A 99 3.66 -3.57 -11.11
C LYS A 99 2.27 -3.02 -11.38
N ASN A 100 1.38 -3.20 -10.41
CA ASN A 100 0.04 -2.65 -10.48
C ASN A 100 0.04 -1.14 -10.20
N ASN A 101 -1.14 -0.52 -10.11
CA ASN A 101 -1.26 0.92 -9.90
C ASN A 101 -0.75 1.38 -8.53
N GLU A 102 -0.64 0.47 -7.54
CA GLU A 102 0.01 0.72 -6.25
C GLU A 102 1.54 0.62 -6.31
N GLY A 103 2.11 0.20 -7.45
CA GLY A 103 3.54 -0.02 -7.61
C GLY A 103 4.05 -1.34 -7.02
N LYS A 104 3.14 -2.24 -6.63
CA LYS A 104 3.44 -3.55 -6.03
C LYS A 104 3.51 -4.64 -7.10
N THR A 105 4.43 -5.60 -6.93
CA THR A 105 4.47 -6.83 -7.74
C THR A 105 3.45 -7.85 -7.23
N ALA A 106 3.09 -8.83 -8.06
CA ALA A 106 2.20 -9.93 -7.63
C ALA A 106 2.78 -10.68 -6.41
N ALA A 107 4.11 -10.78 -6.30
CA ALA A 107 4.78 -11.42 -5.18
C ALA A 107 4.70 -10.62 -3.86
N GLU A 108 4.54 -9.30 -3.94
CA GLU A 108 4.31 -8.43 -2.77
C GLU A 108 2.85 -8.55 -2.31
N THR A 109 1.90 -8.47 -3.25
CA THR A 109 0.46 -8.59 -2.93
C THR A 109 0.10 -9.97 -2.36
N LEU A 110 0.61 -11.05 -2.94
CA LEU A 110 0.29 -12.42 -2.52
C LEU A 110 1.04 -12.88 -1.27
N HIS A 111 1.96 -12.08 -0.71
CA HIS A 111 2.75 -12.51 0.45
C HIS A 111 1.87 -12.87 1.66
N GLU A 112 0.77 -12.13 1.87
CA GLU A 112 -0.12 -12.33 3.02
C GLU A 112 -1.08 -13.50 2.82
N ASP A 113 -1.69 -13.60 1.63
CA ASP A 113 -2.72 -14.60 1.34
C ASP A 113 -2.15 -15.93 0.82
N SER A 114 -1.02 -15.92 0.13
CA SER A 114 -0.42 -17.08 -0.55
C SER A 114 1.12 -17.04 -0.52
N PRO A 115 1.74 -17.22 0.65
CA PRO A 115 3.19 -17.06 0.82
C PRO A 115 3.99 -18.05 -0.04
N GLU A 116 3.50 -19.26 -0.28
CA GLU A 116 4.17 -20.21 -1.16
C GLU A 116 4.27 -19.71 -2.61
N VAL A 117 3.20 -19.06 -3.10
CA VAL A 117 3.20 -18.47 -4.44
C VAL A 117 4.11 -17.25 -4.49
N ALA A 118 4.06 -16.38 -3.47
CA ALA A 118 4.93 -15.23 -3.37
C ALA A 118 6.42 -15.62 -3.39
N GLU A 119 6.81 -16.64 -2.62
CA GLU A 119 8.18 -17.16 -2.62
C GLU A 119 8.59 -17.73 -3.99
N TYR A 120 7.69 -18.46 -4.66
CA TYR A 120 7.93 -18.93 -6.03
C TYR A 120 8.15 -17.76 -6.98
N LEU A 121 7.30 -16.73 -6.95
CA LEU A 121 7.42 -15.55 -7.79
C LEU A 121 8.71 -14.76 -7.50
N ARG A 122 9.11 -14.60 -6.23
CA ARG A 122 10.41 -14.00 -5.86
C ARG A 122 11.59 -14.81 -6.38
N SER A 123 11.49 -16.13 -6.37
CA SER A 123 12.54 -17.02 -6.87
C SER A 123 12.78 -16.85 -8.37
N ILE A 124 11.73 -16.55 -9.16
CA ILE A 124 11.84 -16.35 -10.61
C ILE A 124 12.22 -14.91 -10.97
N THR A 125 11.75 -13.90 -10.21
CA THR A 125 12.03 -12.48 -10.47
C THR A 125 13.36 -12.02 -9.87
N GLY A 126 13.90 -12.76 -8.90
CA GLY A 126 15.06 -12.35 -8.11
C GLY A 126 14.75 -11.23 -7.12
N GLU A 127 13.46 -10.99 -6.83
CA GLU A 127 13.03 -9.97 -5.88
C GLU A 127 13.42 -10.39 -4.45
N ALA A 128 14.12 -9.52 -3.72
CA ALA A 128 14.53 -9.79 -2.35
C ALA A 128 13.28 -9.93 -1.46
N ALA A 129 13.31 -10.84 -0.50
CA ALA A 129 12.25 -10.98 0.51
C ALA A 129 11.96 -9.61 1.15
N PRO A 130 10.68 -9.29 1.43
CA PRO A 130 10.35 -8.00 2.01
C PRO A 130 11.10 -7.87 3.34
N ALA A 131 11.76 -6.73 3.55
CA ALA A 131 12.29 -6.42 4.86
C ALA A 131 11.15 -6.56 5.89
N PRO A 132 11.39 -7.15 7.08
CA PRO A 132 10.32 -7.45 8.03
C PRO A 132 9.48 -6.19 8.27
N ALA A 133 8.20 -6.28 7.88
CA ALA A 133 7.28 -5.16 7.90
C ALA A 133 7.18 -4.58 9.32
N GLU A 134 7.53 -3.30 9.45
CA GLU A 134 7.23 -2.54 10.65
C GLU A 134 5.74 -2.21 10.64
N GLY A 135 4.97 -3.00 11.39
CA GLY A 135 3.60 -2.77 11.86
C GLY A 135 2.68 -1.85 11.06
N GLU A 136 1.89 -2.41 10.16
CA GLU A 136 0.75 -1.72 9.55
C GLU A 136 -0.43 -1.68 10.54
N GLY A 137 -0.67 -0.49 11.09
CA GLY A 137 -1.89 -0.17 11.83
C GLY A 137 -3.04 0.09 10.85
N MET A 138 -4.14 -0.61 11.07
CA MET A 138 -5.46 -0.33 10.50
C MET A 138 -5.89 1.12 10.71
N GLU A 139 -6.46 1.73 9.66
CA GLU A 139 -7.66 2.60 9.62
C GLU A 139 -7.60 3.39 8.31
N GLY A 140 -8.50 3.19 7.34
CA GLY A 140 -9.91 3.53 7.40
C GLY A 140 -10.19 4.48 6.23
N VAL A 141 -10.79 3.96 5.17
CA VAL A 141 -11.26 4.76 4.02
C VAL A 141 -12.60 5.38 4.43
N GLU A 142 -12.69 6.70 4.60
CA GLU A 142 -13.93 7.45 4.33
C GLU A 142 -13.67 8.86 3.76
N GLU A 143 -14.42 9.11 2.68
CA GLU A 143 -14.98 10.37 2.17
C GLU A 143 -14.08 11.57 1.80
N GLY A 144 -13.96 11.75 0.48
CA GLY A 144 -14.43 12.92 -0.27
C GLY A 144 -14.55 14.28 0.43
N GLY A 145 -13.92 15.29 -0.18
CA GLY A 145 -14.48 16.64 -0.29
C GLY A 145 -13.84 17.75 0.55
N GLU A 146 -13.20 18.68 -0.17
CA GLU A 146 -12.94 20.10 0.14
C GLU A 146 -11.85 20.48 1.18
N ALA A 147 -10.87 21.22 0.65
CA ALA A 147 -9.73 21.85 1.32
C ALA A 147 -10.15 22.94 2.35
N PRO A 148 -9.24 23.38 3.25
CA PRO A 148 -8.24 24.38 2.86
C PRO A 148 -6.84 24.18 3.46
N GLU A 149 -5.87 24.82 2.80
CA GLU A 149 -4.43 24.80 3.02
C GLU A 149 -3.99 25.21 4.45
N GLY A 150 -3.08 24.43 5.02
CA GLY A 150 -2.36 24.77 6.25
C GLY A 150 -1.30 23.72 6.60
N VAL A 151 -0.03 24.08 6.37
CA VAL A 151 1.21 23.36 6.76
C VAL A 151 1.36 21.97 6.11
N SER A 152 2.32 21.85 5.18
CA SER A 152 2.51 20.60 4.41
C SER A 152 2.94 19.45 5.35
N ASN A 153 2.01 18.52 5.62
CA ASN A 153 2.26 17.28 6.38
C ASN A 153 3.51 16.54 5.88
N GLN A 154 3.82 16.67 4.58
CA GLN A 154 5.02 16.15 3.95
C GLN A 154 6.34 16.60 4.60
N ALA A 155 6.42 17.80 5.19
CA ALA A 155 7.65 18.29 5.85
C ALA A 155 7.77 17.77 7.30
N VAL A 156 6.65 17.59 7.98
CA VAL A 156 6.60 17.01 9.33
C VAL A 156 6.89 15.51 9.24
N ASP A 157 6.30 14.83 8.26
CA ASP A 157 6.53 13.41 7.97
C ASP A 157 7.96 13.16 7.53
N ALA A 158 8.51 13.98 6.61
CA ALA A 158 9.91 13.86 6.20
C ALA A 158 10.89 14.08 7.36
N TYR A 159 10.63 15.03 8.26
CA TYR A 159 11.47 15.26 9.43
C TYR A 159 11.40 14.08 10.41
N ALA A 160 10.20 13.55 10.68
CA ALA A 160 10.02 12.39 11.56
C ALA A 160 10.70 11.14 10.99
N SER A 161 10.54 10.87 9.69
CA SER A 161 11.22 9.75 9.02
C SER A 161 12.74 9.91 9.04
N GLN A 162 13.26 11.12 8.82
CA GLN A 162 14.70 11.39 8.87
C GLN A 162 15.26 11.17 10.29
N GLN A 163 14.55 11.63 11.32
CA GLN A 163 14.98 11.48 12.71
C GLN A 163 15.05 10.01 13.14
N THR A 164 14.06 9.21 12.76
CA THR A 164 14.01 7.77 13.05
C THR A 164 15.15 7.02 12.37
N ASN A 165 15.42 7.34 11.10
CA ASN A 165 16.54 6.76 10.35
C ASN A 165 17.89 7.08 11.00
N ASP A 166 18.10 8.34 11.41
CA ASP A 166 19.33 8.77 12.10
C ASP A 166 19.51 8.09 13.47
N LEU A 167 18.42 7.90 14.22
CA LEU A 167 18.43 7.21 15.51
C LEU A 167 18.82 5.73 15.35
N LEU A 168 18.23 5.03 14.38
CA LEU A 168 18.54 3.63 14.10
C LEU A 168 19.99 3.45 13.63
N ALA A 169 20.48 4.33 12.77
CA ALA A 169 21.86 4.31 12.30
C ALA A 169 22.86 4.46 13.46
N ARG A 170 22.66 5.45 14.34
CA ARG A 170 23.52 5.67 15.52
C ARG A 170 23.44 4.53 16.52
N THR A 171 22.24 3.95 16.72
CA THR A 171 22.06 2.81 17.62
C THR A 171 22.83 1.59 17.11
N LYS A 172 22.79 1.33 15.80
CA LYS A 172 23.58 0.26 15.16
C LYS A 172 25.09 0.48 15.32
N GLU A 173 25.58 1.68 15.09
CA GLU A 173 27.01 2.02 15.30
C GLU A 173 27.46 1.77 16.75
N ILE A 174 26.63 2.13 17.72
CA ILE A 174 26.92 1.89 19.15
C ILE A 174 27.01 0.39 19.44
N MET A 175 26.07 -0.41 18.93
CA MET A 175 26.07 -1.86 19.11
C MET A 175 27.32 -2.50 18.50
N GLU A 176 27.66 -2.16 17.26
CA GLU A 176 28.88 -2.69 16.60
C GLU A 176 30.16 -2.27 17.33
N GLN A 177 30.20 -1.08 17.93
CA GLN A 177 31.36 -0.62 18.68
C GLN A 177 31.45 -1.28 20.06
N ALA A 178 30.32 -1.49 20.73
CA ALA A 178 30.25 -2.23 21.98
C ALA A 178 30.69 -3.69 21.80
N GLU A 179 30.36 -4.32 20.68
CA GLU A 179 30.85 -5.65 20.30
C GLU A 179 32.37 -5.69 20.08
N ARG A 180 32.96 -4.66 19.44
CA ARG A 180 34.41 -4.57 19.23
C ARG A 180 35.19 -4.35 20.51
N ASP A 181 34.67 -3.49 21.39
CA ASP A 181 35.35 -3.06 22.60
C ASP A 181 34.98 -3.89 23.84
N GLY A 182 34.01 -4.81 23.72
CA GLY A 182 33.53 -5.68 24.80
C GLY A 182 32.83 -4.92 25.94
N THR A 183 32.21 -3.78 25.63
CA THR A 183 31.56 -2.88 26.62
C THR A 183 30.03 -2.99 26.55
N ASN A 184 29.31 -2.51 27.57
CA ASN A 184 27.83 -2.50 27.54
C ASN A 184 27.32 -1.30 26.69
N PRO A 185 26.52 -1.53 25.63
CA PRO A 185 25.95 -0.45 24.83
C PRO A 185 24.83 0.35 25.51
N ASP A 186 24.19 -0.16 26.57
CA ASP A 186 22.96 0.41 27.16
C ASP A 186 23.06 1.89 27.52
N ASP A 187 24.16 2.31 28.15
CA ASP A 187 24.34 3.70 28.59
C ASP A 187 24.47 4.67 27.39
N ARG A 188 25.12 4.21 26.32
CA ARG A 188 25.29 4.99 25.07
C ARG A 188 23.99 5.03 24.26
N ILE A 189 23.25 3.93 24.20
CA ILE A 189 21.94 3.90 23.54
C ILE A 189 20.96 4.83 24.25
N ARG A 190 20.94 4.81 25.59
CA ARG A 190 20.11 5.73 26.39
C ARG A 190 20.41 7.19 26.05
N GLU A 191 21.69 7.57 25.96
CA GLU A 191 22.10 8.94 25.62
C GLU A 191 21.60 9.38 24.23
N VAL A 192 21.69 8.51 23.22
CA VAL A 192 21.22 8.83 21.86
C VAL A 192 19.70 8.95 21.80
N VAL A 193 18.96 8.09 22.50
CA VAL A 193 17.50 8.17 22.58
C VAL A 193 17.07 9.46 23.29
N GLU A 194 17.72 9.82 24.40
CA GLU A 194 17.45 11.08 25.11
C GLU A 194 17.70 12.31 24.22
N GLN A 195 18.73 12.27 23.38
CA GLN A 195 19.01 13.33 22.41
C GLN A 195 17.93 13.42 21.33
N ALA A 196 17.53 12.30 20.72
CA ALA A 196 16.50 12.27 19.69
C ALA A 196 15.16 12.81 20.20
N VAL A 197 14.77 12.40 21.42
CA VAL A 197 13.56 12.89 22.10
C VAL A 197 13.62 14.40 22.31
N ARG A 198 14.77 14.93 22.77
CA ARG A 198 14.97 16.37 22.97
C ARG A 198 14.85 17.16 21.66
N ASP A 199 15.43 16.64 20.58
CA ASP A 199 15.41 17.26 19.26
C ASP A 199 13.99 17.25 18.65
N GLY A 200 13.19 16.21 18.93
CA GLY A 200 11.77 16.14 18.55
C GLY A 200 10.91 17.19 19.26
N PHE A 201 11.13 17.39 20.57
CA PHE A 201 10.47 18.45 21.33
C PHE A 201 10.82 19.86 20.82
N GLN A 202 12.08 20.09 20.42
CA GLN A 202 12.50 21.38 19.86
C GLN A 202 11.88 21.65 18.49
N PHE A 203 11.79 20.64 17.61
CA PHE A 203 11.11 20.77 16.32
C PHE A 203 9.61 21.05 16.48
N GLY A 204 8.95 20.34 17.41
CA GLY A 204 7.54 20.60 17.75
C GLY A 204 7.31 22.01 18.30
N ALA A 205 8.22 22.50 19.15
CA ALA A 205 8.15 23.86 19.69
C ALA A 205 8.39 24.94 18.61
N ALA A 206 9.41 24.76 17.76
CA ALA A 206 9.74 25.68 16.67
C ALA A 206 8.60 25.80 15.64
N ASN A 207 7.90 24.69 15.37
CA ASN A 207 6.74 24.68 14.46
C ASN A 207 5.49 25.32 15.08
N ASN A 208 5.36 25.29 16.42
CA ASN A 208 4.25 25.95 17.13
C ASN A 208 4.48 27.48 17.28
N GLU A 209 5.73 27.93 17.37
CA GLU A 209 6.07 29.36 17.45
C GLU A 209 5.88 30.12 16.13
N SER A 210 5.86 29.44 14.97
CA SER A 210 5.56 30.08 13.67
C SER A 210 4.08 30.43 13.49
N SER A 211 3.18 29.82 14.25
CA SER A 211 1.72 30.08 14.20
C SER A 211 1.25 31.06 15.29
N GLY A 212 2.19 31.61 16.08
CA GLY A 212 1.90 32.38 17.28
C GLY A 212 2.69 33.69 17.40
N SER A 213 2.91 34.44 16.31
CA SER A 213 3.40 35.84 16.39
C SER A 213 2.34 36.83 15.94
N GLY A 214 1.23 36.86 16.69
CA GLY A 214 0.14 37.82 16.55
C GLY A 214 -0.32 38.38 17.88
N ALA A 215 0.60 38.65 18.81
CA ALA A 215 0.29 39.38 20.04
C ALA A 215 1.52 40.13 20.56
N GLN A 216 1.86 41.24 19.91
CA GLN A 216 2.48 42.38 20.61
C GLN A 216 1.34 43.09 21.34
N ALA A 217 1.24 42.95 22.66
CA ALA A 217 1.98 43.75 23.65
C ALA A 217 1.49 45.20 23.67
N GLU A 218 0.36 45.44 24.33
CA GLU A 218 0.12 46.71 25.02
C GLU A 218 0.31 46.48 26.52
N ASP A 219 1.54 46.70 26.94
CA ASP A 219 1.89 47.02 28.32
C ASP A 219 1.44 48.46 28.59
N ALA A 220 0.46 48.62 29.48
CA ALA A 220 0.18 49.89 30.14
C ALA A 220 -0.02 49.61 31.63
N ALA A 221 1.11 49.61 32.33
CA ALA A 221 1.21 49.70 33.77
C ALA A 221 0.44 50.90 34.36
N ALA A 222 -0.08 50.69 35.58
CA ALA A 222 0.09 51.54 36.77
C ALA A 222 -1.18 51.72 37.62
N ALA A 223 -1.19 50.97 38.72
CA ALA A 223 -1.60 51.30 40.08
C ALA A 223 -2.26 52.67 40.40
N ASP A 224 -3.41 52.55 41.08
CA ASP A 224 -3.73 53.12 42.41
C ASP A 224 -3.21 54.52 42.79
N SER A 225 -4.14 55.48 42.94
CA SER A 225 -4.26 56.36 44.13
C SER A 225 -5.38 57.42 44.01
N GLY A 226 -6.32 57.40 44.96
CA GLY A 226 -6.69 58.63 45.71
C GLY A 226 -7.85 59.52 45.23
N LYS A 227 -8.98 59.43 45.96
CA LYS A 227 -9.87 60.52 46.44
C LYS A 227 -10.05 61.78 45.58
N ARG A 228 -11.32 62.09 45.23
CA ARG A 228 -12.05 63.30 45.67
C ARG A 228 -13.54 63.26 45.26
N ALA A 229 -14.34 63.92 46.10
CA ALA A 229 -15.80 63.96 46.14
C ALA A 229 -16.42 65.09 45.29
N ARG A 230 -17.78 65.10 45.22
CA ARG A 230 -18.71 66.19 44.85
C ARG A 230 -18.96 66.33 43.34
N ALA A 231 -20.15 66.55 42.77
CA ALA A 231 -21.53 66.93 43.16
C ALA A 231 -22.49 66.09 42.24
N GLU A 232 -23.80 65.94 42.40
CA GLU A 232 -24.89 66.78 42.88
C GLU A 232 -26.00 65.92 43.51
#